data_AF-A0A924ZGX1-F1
#
_entry.id   AF-A0A924ZGX1-F1
#
_cell.length_a   1.000
_cell.length_b   1.000
_cell.length_c   1.000
_cell.angle_alpha   90.00
_cell.angle_beta   90.00
_cell.angle_gamma   90.00
#
_symmetry.space_group_name_H-M   'P 1'
#
loop_
_entity.id
_entity.type
_entity.pdbx_description
1 polymer ?
#
loop_
_entity_poly.entity_id
_entity_poly.type
_entity_poly.pdbx_seq_one_letter_code
_entity_poly.pdbx_strand_id
1 'polypeptide(L)'
;MGAGLYESRVVMPDWVNLARETWPNTGLKFWAYVTTIPLTLLTVLSLWASWHTAGAERVWWLAAALVIAVERAATFGYFIPAMIQMQGTTGVPDAQGKVALLRWLWLNTGHHILTLAGWLLALRALVLRG
;
A
#
# COMPACT_ATOMS: atom_id res chain seq x y z
N MET A 1 5.46 -3.32 3.01
CA MET A 1 5.02 -4.68 2.59
C MET A 1 4.31 -5.46 3.71
N GLY A 2 4.77 -5.41 4.97
CA GLY A 2 4.24 -6.26 6.04
C GLY A 2 2.72 -6.19 6.28
N ALA A 3 2.11 -5.00 6.27
CA ALA A 3 0.69 -4.83 6.56
C ALA A 3 -0.26 -5.49 5.54
N GLY A 4 -0.12 -5.20 4.24
CA GLY A 4 -0.99 -5.78 3.20
C GLY A 4 -0.78 -7.28 2.97
N LEU A 5 0.43 -7.79 3.23
CA LEU A 5 0.74 -9.21 3.12
C LEU A 5 0.22 -10.01 4.33
N TYR A 6 0.26 -9.40 5.52
CA TYR A 6 -0.38 -9.94 6.73
C TYR A 6 -1.90 -9.96 6.56
N GLU A 7 -2.53 -8.87 6.09
CA GLU A 7 -3.98 -8.86 5.91
C GLU A 7 -4.46 -9.83 4.85
N SER A 8 -3.81 -9.88 3.67
CA SER A 8 -4.24 -10.79 2.60
C SER A 8 -4.08 -12.28 2.95
N ARG A 9 -3.12 -12.63 3.82
CA ARG A 9 -2.85 -14.04 4.17
C ARG A 9 -3.41 -14.48 5.52
N VAL A 10 -3.61 -13.56 6.45
CA VAL A 10 -4.01 -13.90 7.83
C VAL A 10 -5.41 -13.38 8.15
N VAL A 11 -5.77 -12.16 7.71
CA VAL A 11 -7.03 -11.52 8.12
C VAL A 11 -8.16 -11.76 7.12
N MET A 12 -7.88 -11.68 5.81
CA MET A 12 -8.89 -11.83 4.77
C MET A 12 -9.46 -13.25 4.59
N PRO A 13 -8.70 -14.35 4.81
CA PRO A 13 -9.28 -15.70 4.76
C PRO A 13 -10.41 -15.89 5.77
N ASP A 14 -10.33 -15.24 6.93
CA ASP A 14 -11.37 -15.27 7.95
C ASP A 14 -12.60 -14.44 7.54
N TRP A 15 -12.41 -13.34 6.79
CA TRP A 15 -13.52 -12.49 6.31
C TRP A 15 -14.42 -13.18 5.29
N VAL A 16 -13.92 -14.19 4.57
CA VAL A 16 -14.72 -14.96 3.59
C VAL A 16 -15.78 -15.82 4.30
N ASN A 17 -15.54 -16.21 5.55
CA ASN A 17 -16.41 -17.12 6.32
C ASN A 17 -17.09 -16.45 7.53
N LEU A 18 -16.69 -15.23 7.91
CA LEU A 18 -17.24 -14.48 9.04
C LEU A 18 -18.33 -13.49 8.63
N ALA A 19 -19.36 -13.36 9.47
CA ALA A 19 -20.37 -12.32 9.34
C ALA A 19 -19.71 -10.93 9.39
N ARG A 20 -20.12 -10.03 8.47
CA ARG A 20 -19.48 -8.73 8.22
C ARG A 20 -19.37 -7.84 9.47
N GLU A 21 -20.28 -8.02 10.42
CA GLU A 21 -20.33 -7.33 11.71
C GLU A 21 -19.17 -7.68 12.66
N THR A 22 -18.50 -8.81 12.44
CA THR A 22 -17.39 -9.30 13.28
C THR A 22 -16.00 -8.97 12.73
N TRP A 23 -15.94 -8.27 11.58
CA TRP A 23 -14.66 -7.95 10.96
C TRP A 23 -13.86 -6.98 11.84
N PRO A 24 -12.62 -7.34 12.25
CA PRO A 24 -11.78 -6.44 13.02
C PRO A 24 -11.44 -5.20 12.19
N ASN A 25 -11.52 -4.02 12.82
CA ASN A 25 -11.17 -2.72 12.21
C ASN A 25 -9.64 -2.56 12.09
N THR A 26 -9.00 -3.42 11.28
CA THR A 26 -7.55 -3.46 11.05
C THR A 26 -7.08 -2.27 10.21
N GLY A 27 -7.93 -1.77 9.30
CA GLY A 27 -7.67 -0.59 8.48
C GLY A 27 -7.36 0.66 9.30
N LEU A 28 -8.17 0.99 10.32
CA LEU A 28 -7.91 2.17 11.14
C LEU A 28 -6.80 1.93 12.19
N LYS A 29 -6.78 0.76 12.82
CA LYS A 29 -5.88 0.46 13.94
C LYS A 29 -4.45 0.14 13.52
N PHE A 30 -4.24 -0.36 12.30
CA PHE A 30 -2.92 -0.79 11.83
C PHE A 30 -2.37 0.13 10.72
N TRP A 31 -3.15 0.44 9.68
CA TRP A 31 -2.65 1.23 8.56
C TRP A 31 -2.41 2.70 8.90
N ALA A 32 -3.37 3.40 9.50
CA ALA A 32 -3.27 4.86 9.69
C ALA A 32 -2.04 5.27 10.52
N TYR A 33 -1.71 4.50 11.56
CA TYR A 33 -0.72 4.89 12.57
C TYR A 33 0.65 4.22 12.45
N VAL A 34 0.74 2.94 12.08
CA VAL A 34 2.00 2.18 12.22
C VAL A 34 2.94 2.37 11.03
N THR A 35 2.41 2.51 9.82
CA THR A 35 3.25 2.56 8.60
C THR A 35 3.03 3.80 7.75
N THR A 36 1.89 4.46 7.88
CA THR A 36 1.45 5.40 6.83
C THR A 36 2.07 6.77 6.98
N ILE A 37 2.11 7.34 8.18
CA ILE A 37 2.74 8.65 8.42
C ILE A 37 4.27 8.58 8.23
N PRO A 38 5.01 7.64 8.87
CA PRO A 38 6.46 7.61 8.74
C PRO A 38 6.93 7.33 7.31
N LEU A 39 6.28 6.40 6.58
CA LEU A 39 6.66 6.08 5.21
C LEU A 39 6.33 7.20 4.23
N THR A 40 5.25 7.97 4.47
CA THR A 40 4.92 9.13 3.63
C THR A 40 5.96 10.22 3.79
N LEU A 41 6.36 10.53 5.02
CA LEU A 41 7.45 11.48 5.30
C LEU A 41 8.75 11.03 4.64
N LEU A 42 9.10 9.74 4.79
CA LEU A 42 10.30 9.18 4.15
C LEU A 42 10.24 9.28 2.62
N THR A 43 9.07 9.10 2.02
CA THR A 43 8.87 9.21 0.56
C THR A 43 9.08 10.64 0.08
N VAL A 44 8.51 11.63 0.78
CA VAL A 44 8.69 13.05 0.47
C VAL A 44 10.15 13.47 0.62
N LEU A 45 10.80 13.07 1.72
CA LEU A 45 12.22 13.32 1.93
C LEU A 45 13.09 12.66 0.86
N SER A 46 12.74 11.44 0.43
CA SER A 46 13.46 10.73 -0.63
C SER A 46 13.29 11.41 -1.99
N LEU A 47 12.10 11.90 -2.33
CA LEU A 47 11.87 12.71 -3.53
C LEU A 47 12.70 13.99 -3.50
N TRP A 48 12.68 14.70 -2.37
CA TRP A 48 13.47 15.92 -2.21
C TRP A 48 14.97 15.65 -2.34
N ALA A 49 15.50 14.66 -1.62
CA ALA A 49 16.92 14.32 -1.64
C ALA A 49 17.38 13.85 -3.03
N SER A 50 16.61 12.98 -3.69
CA SER A 50 16.92 12.52 -5.04
C SER A 50 16.87 13.64 -6.08
N TRP A 51 16.00 14.64 -5.91
CA TRP A 51 15.94 15.81 -6.78
C TRP A 51 17.21 16.67 -6.72
N HIS A 52 17.80 16.78 -5.53
CA HIS A 52 19.02 17.56 -5.27
C HIS A 52 20.32 16.78 -5.44
N THR A 53 20.23 15.48 -5.75
CA THR A 53 21.41 14.63 -5.94
C THR A 53 21.95 14.80 -7.36
N ALA A 54 23.26 14.96 -7.49
CA ALA A 54 23.97 14.95 -8.77
C ALA A 54 24.82 13.67 -8.86
N GLY A 55 24.52 12.79 -9.81
CA GLY A 55 25.22 11.52 -9.97
C GLY A 55 24.45 10.49 -10.82
N ALA A 56 25.10 9.37 -11.14
CA ALA A 56 24.53 8.30 -11.97
C ALA A 56 23.35 7.58 -11.29
N GLU A 57 23.29 7.62 -9.96
CA GLU A 57 22.22 7.10 -9.11
C GLU A 57 20.94 7.95 -9.19
N ARG A 58 21.04 9.23 -9.58
CA ARG A 58 19.93 10.20 -9.52
C ARG A 58 18.68 9.69 -10.22
N VAL A 59 18.82 9.18 -11.45
CA VAL A 59 17.68 8.70 -12.26
C VAL A 59 16.99 7.51 -11.58
N TRP A 60 17.77 6.59 -11.03
CA TRP A 60 17.26 5.40 -10.35
C TRP A 60 16.61 5.73 -9.01
N TRP A 61 17.19 6.68 -8.26
CA TRP A 61 16.64 7.14 -7.00
C TRP A 61 15.34 7.91 -7.20
N LEU A 62 15.29 8.82 -8.18
CA LEU A 62 14.05 9.53 -8.55
C LEU A 62 12.96 8.54 -9.01
N ALA A 63 13.31 7.57 -9.85
CA ALA A 63 12.37 6.54 -10.28
C ALA A 63 11.82 5.73 -9.10
N ALA A 64 12.68 5.28 -8.17
CA ALA A 64 12.27 4.58 -6.96
C ALA A 64 11.31 5.44 -6.11
N ALA A 65 11.67 6.70 -5.89
CA ALA A 65 10.90 7.63 -5.09
C ALA A 65 9.53 7.94 -5.72
N LEU A 66 9.45 8.08 -7.05
CA LEU A 66 8.20 8.27 -7.79
C LEU A 66 7.30 7.03 -7.72
N VAL A 67 7.85 5.83 -7.91
CA VAL A 67 7.09 4.57 -7.81
C VAL A 67 6.49 4.41 -6.41
N ILE A 68 7.27 4.70 -5.37
CA ILE A 68 6.79 4.67 -3.98
C ILE A 68 5.74 5.77 -3.76
N ALA A 69 5.90 6.98 -4.32
CA ALA A 69 4.91 8.04 -4.19
C ALA A 69 3.56 7.67 -4.83
N VAL A 70 3.56 7.05 -6.01
CA VAL A 70 2.34 6.54 -6.66
C VAL A 70 1.68 5.47 -5.79
N GLU A 71 2.47 4.56 -5.23
CA GLU A 71 2.00 3.55 -4.29
C GLU A 71 1.32 4.16 -3.05
N ARG A 72 1.92 5.21 -2.47
CA ARG A 72 1.33 5.96 -1.35
C ARG A 72 0.03 6.63 -1.77
N ALA A 73 0.01 7.32 -2.91
CA ALA A 73 -1.19 8.00 -3.41
C ALA A 73 -2.35 7.01 -3.62
N ALA A 74 -2.08 5.84 -4.19
CA ALA A 74 -3.08 4.78 -4.34
C ALA A 74 -3.57 4.25 -2.98
N THR A 75 -2.66 4.08 -2.01
CA THR A 75 -3.00 3.64 -0.65
C THR A 75 -4.00 4.59 0.01
N PHE A 76 -3.75 5.90 -0.05
CA PHE A 76 -4.62 6.92 0.53
C PHE A 76 -5.91 7.15 -0.27
N GLY A 77 -5.81 7.17 -1.61
CA GLY A 77 -6.92 7.51 -2.49
C GLY A 77 -7.91 6.38 -2.71
N TYR A 78 -7.47 5.12 -2.56
CA TYR A 78 -8.29 3.96 -2.87
C TYR A 78 -8.30 2.91 -1.76
N PHE A 79 -7.14 2.38 -1.34
CA PHE A 79 -7.13 1.18 -0.48
C PHE A 79 -7.70 1.43 0.92
N ILE A 80 -7.32 2.53 1.58
CA ILE A 80 -7.86 2.89 2.90
C ILE A 80 -9.36 3.22 2.82
N PRO A 81 -9.82 4.13 1.92
CA PRO A 81 -11.24 4.42 1.80
C PRO A 81 -12.08 3.19 1.44
N ALA A 82 -11.60 2.33 0.53
CA ALA A 82 -12.30 1.12 0.13
C ALA A 82 -12.47 0.15 1.31
N MET A 83 -11.43 -0.04 2.13
CA MET A 83 -11.54 -0.86 3.35
C MET A 83 -12.56 -0.29 4.33
N ILE A 84 -12.53 1.03 4.59
CA ILE A 84 -13.50 1.68 5.49
C ILE A 84 -14.93 1.49 4.97
N GLN A 85 -15.16 1.66 3.66
CA GLN A 85 -16.49 1.46 3.07
C GLN A 85 -16.97 0.01 3.19
N MET A 86 -16.08 -0.96 2.93
CA MET A 86 -16.40 -2.39 3.07
C MET A 86 -16.71 -2.79 4.51
N GLN A 87 -16.06 -2.16 5.50
CA GLN A 87 -16.31 -2.39 6.93
C GLN A 87 -17.52 -1.63 7.49
N GLY A 88 -17.79 -0.42 6.98
CA GLY A 88 -18.81 0.48 7.53
C GLY A 88 -20.23 0.31 6.96
N THR A 89 -20.43 -0.53 5.94
CA THR A 89 -21.73 -0.70 5.30
C THR A 89 -22.49 -1.94 5.81
N THR A 90 -23.15 -1.78 6.96
CA THR A 90 -24.21 -2.70 7.40
C THR A 90 -25.40 -2.61 6.45
N GLY A 91 -25.78 -3.73 5.82
CA GLY A 91 -26.98 -3.82 4.96
C GLY A 91 -26.75 -3.91 3.44
N VAL A 92 -25.50 -3.87 2.95
CA VAL A 92 -25.21 -4.10 1.52
C VAL A 92 -25.30 -5.61 1.19
N PRO A 93 -25.98 -6.03 0.10
CA PRO A 93 -26.08 -7.43 -0.29
C PRO A 93 -24.71 -8.10 -0.41
N ASP A 94 -24.60 -9.33 0.10
CA ASP A 94 -23.33 -10.07 0.22
C ASP A 94 -22.56 -10.25 -1.09
N ALA A 95 -23.29 -10.27 -2.22
CA ALA A 95 -22.70 -10.31 -3.55
C ALA A 95 -21.90 -9.04 -3.91
N GLN A 96 -22.37 -7.85 -3.54
CA GLN A 96 -21.67 -6.59 -3.87
C GLN A 96 -20.40 -6.42 -3.03
N GLY A 97 -20.45 -6.83 -1.75
CA GLY A 97 -19.28 -6.87 -0.88
C GLY A 97 -18.18 -7.80 -1.42
N LYS A 98 -18.56 -9.00 -1.89
CA LYS A 98 -17.61 -9.97 -2.49
C LYS A 98 -16.93 -9.43 -3.76
N VAL A 99 -17.67 -8.76 -4.64
CA VAL A 99 -17.09 -8.15 -5.85
C VAL A 99 -16.10 -7.04 -5.49
N ALA A 100 -16.44 -6.18 -4.53
CA ALA A 100 -15.52 -5.14 -4.04
C ALA A 100 -14.25 -5.75 -3.41
N LEU A 101 -14.39 -6.83 -2.65
CA LEU A 101 -13.30 -7.56 -2.02
C LEU A 101 -12.33 -8.16 -3.06
N LEU A 102 -12.86 -8.83 -4.07
CA LEU A 102 -12.06 -9.44 -5.14
C LEU A 102 -11.31 -8.37 -5.95
N ARG A 103 -11.96 -7.23 -6.23
CA ARG A 103 -11.32 -6.09 -6.88
C ARG A 103 -10.19 -5.53 -6.03
N TRP A 104 -10.41 -5.36 -4.72
CA TRP A 104 -9.40 -4.88 -3.78
C TRP A 104 -8.19 -5.83 -3.74
N LEU A 105 -8.42 -7.15 -3.66
CA LEU A 105 -7.36 -8.18 -3.68
C LEU A 105 -6.53 -8.13 -4.96
N TRP A 106 -7.18 -8.01 -6.11
CA TRP A 106 -6.49 -7.93 -7.40
C TRP A 106 -5.61 -6.66 -7.49
N LEU A 107 -6.15 -5.51 -7.11
CA LEU A 107 -5.40 -4.25 -7.09
C LEU A 107 -4.26 -4.28 -6.06
N ASN A 108 -4.46 -4.93 -4.91
CA ASN A 108 -3.44 -5.10 -3.89
C ASN A 108 -2.25 -5.94 -4.39
N THR A 109 -2.47 -6.85 -5.35
CA THR A 109 -1.38 -7.55 -6.02
C THR A 109 -0.51 -6.57 -6.84
N GLY A 110 -1.14 -5.67 -7.60
CA GLY A 110 -0.44 -4.60 -8.33
C GLY A 110 0.32 -3.66 -7.39
N HIS A 111 -0.28 -3.32 -6.24
CA HIS A 111 0.35 -2.55 -5.17
C HIS A 111 1.64 -3.21 -4.66
N HIS A 112 1.63 -4.53 -4.43
CA HIS A 112 2.83 -5.27 -4.05
C HIS A 112 3.91 -5.27 -5.15
N ILE A 113 3.51 -5.38 -6.42
CA ILE A 113 4.43 -5.29 -7.56
C ILE A 113 5.10 -3.91 -7.63
N LEU A 114 4.33 -2.83 -7.48
CA LEU A 114 4.87 -1.47 -7.44
C LEU A 114 5.86 -1.31 -6.28
N THR A 115 5.52 -1.85 -5.11
CA THR A 115 6.42 -1.82 -3.97
C THR A 115 7.71 -2.56 -4.28
N LEU A 116 7.66 -3.76 -4.84
CA LEU A 116 8.85 -4.52 -5.22
C LEU A 116 9.70 -3.76 -6.25
N ALA A 117 9.07 -3.18 -7.28
CA ALA A 117 9.76 -2.38 -8.29
C ALA A 117 10.48 -1.17 -7.65
N GLY A 118 9.82 -0.46 -6.74
CA GLY A 118 10.43 0.65 -6.00
C GLY A 118 11.68 0.22 -5.22
N TRP A 119 11.65 -0.95 -4.59
CA TRP A 119 12.81 -1.51 -3.88
C TRP A 119 13.96 -1.87 -4.82
N LEU A 120 13.67 -2.50 -5.96
CA LEU A 120 14.70 -2.85 -6.96
C LEU A 120 15.38 -1.60 -7.54
N LEU A 121 14.60 -0.55 -7.81
CA LEU A 121 15.12 0.74 -8.28
C LEU A 121 16.00 1.40 -7.22
N ALA A 122 15.59 1.35 -5.94
CA ALA A 122 16.38 1.89 -4.84
C ALA A 122 17.70 1.11 -4.66
N LEU A 123 17.68 -0.22 -4.75
CA LEU A 123 18.89 -1.05 -4.73
C LEU A 123 19.82 -0.71 -5.89
N ARG A 124 19.28 -0.49 -7.09
CA ARG A 124 20.09 -0.07 -8.25
C ARG A 124 20.75 1.28 -8.00
N ALA A 125 20.03 2.24 -7.42
CA ALA A 125 20.60 3.53 -7.05
C ALA A 125 21.74 3.38 -6.02
N LEU A 126 21.57 2.53 -5.01
CA LEU A 126 22.61 2.26 -4.01
C LEU A 126 23.86 1.63 -4.63
N VAL A 127 23.70 0.67 -5.54
CA VAL A 127 24.83 0.04 -6.25
C VAL A 127 25.60 1.03 -7.12
N LEU A 128 24.97 2.08 -7.64
CA LEU A 128 25.63 3.11 -8.45
C LEU A 128 26.26 4.22 -7.61
N ARG A 129 25.91 4.30 -6.32
CA ARG A 129 26.43 5.28 -5.38
C ARG A 129 27.65 4.75 -4.60
N GLY A 130 27.71 3.44 -4.36
CA GLY A 130 28.84 2.74 -3.72
C GLY A 130 29.93 2.40 -4.71
#